data_AF-A0ABD5T983-F1
#
_entry.id   AF-A0ABD5T983-F1
#
_cell.length_a   1.000
_cell.length_b   1.000
_cell.length_c   1.000
_cell.angle_alpha   90.00
_cell.angle_beta   90.00
_cell.angle_gamma   90.00
#
_symmetry.space_group_name_H-M   'P 1'
#
loop_
_entity.id
_entity.type
_entity.pdbx_description
1 polymer ?
#
loop_
_entity_poly.entity_id
_entity_poly.type
_entity_poly.pdbx_seq_one_letter_code
_entity_poly.pdbx_strand_id
1 'polypeptide(L)'
;DDADTAADTDGTRDGPESDSDRTEDSPRGAAASDSEPARRPDRSETEPDRSETEPDRSETEPDRGDRTASDTGESTSPGDEDVFSEEEQWREQKSIPALDPEQASPPPNRGRESGATNGDQERSVEPRSTEQRSSNRAAVAQRSSSRGSAGQSAERSTARIDELESALETANEARESLEAERDRLAAERDEIAGERDEFADEIDRLESEMSTLREERDRLREELSSVRDRLPESDRSLTAAEAREGTNLFVRYDSKGGATLEDAHDGAVERDALRENLRIEHHTSFETDGLAVEGRPYEEFLRDTIEYGFTRWLVEDLPFEVSETGSQSVLRDLYDALPEIDRAEIGGSASIAIREGGEETREQRPFDLVLRDRMGNPLFVADLNDSRDPTAEGTLESLVSNGRDIAESNDSFAAAFAVTESFFEPGALETASDAVGGGLFSRSKRASFVKLSRKRGYHLCLVEARDGGFHMTVPDL
;
A
#
# COMPACT_ATOMS: atom_id res chain seq x y z
N ASP A 1 2.23 50.14 -16.25
CA ASP A 1 2.22 51.51 -16.78
C ASP A 1 2.12 52.48 -15.63
N ASP A 2 3.29 52.94 -15.20
CA ASP A 2 3.53 53.35 -13.82
C ASP A 2 3.95 54.82 -13.75
N ALA A 3 3.52 55.51 -12.69
CA ALA A 3 3.71 56.94 -12.51
C ALA A 3 4.51 57.26 -11.23
N ASP A 4 5.83 57.32 -11.43
CA ASP A 4 6.76 58.38 -10.99
C ASP A 4 6.67 59.05 -9.60
N THR A 5 7.87 59.38 -9.08
CA THR A 5 8.25 60.47 -8.14
C THR A 5 8.08 60.36 -6.60
N ALA A 6 9.23 60.49 -5.91
CA ALA A 6 9.48 61.23 -4.64
C ALA A 6 8.87 60.73 -3.29
N ALA A 7 9.43 61.05 -2.10
CA ALA A 7 10.77 61.49 -1.65
C ALA A 7 10.85 61.44 -0.09
N ASP A 8 11.98 61.88 0.50
CA ASP A 8 12.25 62.23 1.92
C ASP A 8 12.18 61.07 2.96
N THR A 9 13.12 60.74 3.87
CA THR A 9 14.27 61.35 4.61
C THR A 9 14.01 61.70 6.09
N ASP A 10 14.33 60.75 6.99
CA ASP A 10 14.93 60.95 8.35
C ASP A 10 15.36 59.55 8.89
N GLY A 11 16.30 59.34 9.83
CA GLY A 11 17.21 60.25 10.53
C GLY A 11 18.17 59.55 11.53
N THR A 12 19.47 59.86 11.43
CA THR A 12 20.46 60.01 12.54
C THR A 12 20.81 58.87 13.54
N ARG A 13 22.02 58.27 13.35
CA ARG A 13 23.17 58.01 14.30
C ARG A 13 22.95 57.30 15.66
N ASP A 14 23.95 56.83 16.44
CA ASP A 14 25.45 56.83 16.46
C ASP A 14 25.96 55.36 16.70
N GLY A 15 27.24 54.95 16.74
CA GLY A 15 28.58 55.58 16.56
C GLY A 15 29.69 54.67 17.18
N PRO A 16 30.89 54.45 16.57
CA PRO A 16 31.87 53.45 17.07
C PRO A 16 33.29 53.97 17.42
N GLU A 17 33.80 53.66 18.61
CA GLU A 17 35.21 53.80 19.09
C GLU A 17 35.50 52.64 20.09
N SER A 18 36.61 51.87 20.05
CA SER A 18 38.01 52.15 20.48
C SER A 18 38.19 52.20 22.02
N ASP A 19 39.26 51.74 22.68
CA ASP A 19 40.58 51.20 22.25
C ASP A 19 41.29 50.40 23.41
N SER A 20 42.38 49.69 23.10
CA SER A 20 43.54 49.38 24.01
C SER A 20 43.34 48.37 25.18
N ASP A 21 44.36 47.70 25.76
CA ASP A 21 45.82 47.68 25.52
C ASP A 21 46.56 46.46 26.13
N ARG A 22 47.70 46.07 25.54
CA ARG A 22 48.92 45.41 26.13
C ARG A 22 48.82 44.06 26.91
N THR A 23 49.89 43.26 27.10
CA THR A 23 51.36 43.43 26.89
C THR A 23 52.07 42.08 26.63
N GLU A 24 53.07 42.07 25.72
CA GLU A 24 54.38 41.34 25.78
C GLU A 24 54.44 39.79 25.96
N ASP A 25 55.47 39.05 25.54
CA ASP A 25 56.82 39.38 25.01
C ASP A 25 57.24 38.43 23.85
N SER A 26 58.34 38.74 23.14
CA SER A 26 59.01 37.86 22.16
C SER A 26 60.47 38.26 21.90
N PRO A 27 61.41 37.30 21.87
CA PRO A 27 62.52 37.45 20.92
C PRO A 27 63.07 36.17 20.24
N ARG A 28 63.00 36.19 18.89
CA ARG A 28 64.11 35.96 17.92
C ARG A 28 64.76 34.55 17.75
N GLY A 29 64.99 34.19 16.48
CA GLY A 29 65.89 33.12 16.01
C GLY A 29 65.28 32.31 14.86
N ALA A 30 65.33 32.67 13.56
CA ALA A 30 66.38 33.24 12.71
C ALA A 30 67.50 32.25 12.30
N ALA A 31 67.26 31.46 11.24
CA ALA A 31 68.24 31.05 10.21
C ALA A 31 67.56 30.21 9.10
N ALA A 32 68.16 30.17 7.91
CA ALA A 32 67.83 29.26 6.82
C ALA A 32 69.10 28.48 6.40
N SER A 33 69.04 27.81 5.23
CA SER A 33 70.01 26.89 4.61
C SER A 33 69.86 25.41 5.04
N ASP A 34 69.65 24.42 4.16
CA ASP A 34 70.22 24.10 2.81
C ASP A 34 71.47 23.19 2.90
N SER A 35 71.68 22.34 1.88
CA SER A 35 72.70 21.29 1.68
C SER A 35 72.25 19.81 1.85
N GLU A 36 71.81 19.22 0.73
CA GLU A 36 72.33 17.90 0.28
C GLU A 36 73.77 18.08 -0.30
N PRO A 37 74.55 17.08 -0.80
CA PRO A 37 74.21 15.66 -1.07
C PRO A 37 75.29 14.62 -0.61
N ALA A 38 75.11 13.34 -1.00
CA ALA A 38 76.11 12.51 -1.73
C ALA A 38 76.45 11.07 -1.23
N ARG A 39 76.06 10.09 -2.08
CA ARG A 39 76.85 8.92 -2.61
C ARG A 39 77.12 7.63 -1.78
N ARG A 40 76.53 6.55 -2.34
CA ARG A 40 76.90 5.11 -2.41
C ARG A 40 78.42 4.78 -2.47
N PRO A 41 78.85 3.54 -2.10
CA PRO A 41 78.80 2.33 -2.99
C PRO A 41 77.71 1.29 -2.57
N ASP A 42 77.21 0.29 -3.33
CA ASP A 42 77.76 -0.69 -4.33
C ASP A 42 78.51 -1.87 -3.64
N ARG A 43 78.30 -3.18 -3.89
CA ARG A 43 77.54 -4.04 -4.85
C ARG A 43 76.94 -5.28 -4.06
N SER A 44 76.32 -6.40 -4.51
CA SER A 44 76.13 -7.15 -5.79
C SER A 44 74.83 -8.02 -5.72
N GLU A 45 74.11 -8.39 -6.79
CA GLU A 45 74.30 -9.35 -7.92
C GLU A 45 74.25 -10.86 -7.59
N THR A 46 73.32 -11.62 -8.21
CA THR A 46 73.55 -12.86 -9.03
C THR A 46 72.21 -13.46 -9.50
N GLU A 47 72.02 -13.61 -10.82
CA GLU A 47 71.05 -14.55 -11.46
C GLU A 47 71.77 -15.82 -11.94
N PRO A 48 71.07 -16.95 -12.19
CA PRO A 48 70.65 -17.33 -13.57
C PRO A 48 69.31 -18.13 -13.61
N ASP A 49 68.77 -18.67 -14.72
CA ASP A 49 68.69 -18.34 -16.17
C ASP A 49 67.95 -19.53 -16.88
N ARG A 50 67.17 -19.29 -17.95
CA ARG A 50 66.48 -20.28 -18.84
C ARG A 50 65.37 -21.16 -18.21
N SER A 51 64.40 -21.71 -18.96
CA SER A 51 64.37 -22.09 -20.38
C SER A 51 63.02 -21.85 -21.10
N GLU A 52 63.04 -21.81 -22.44
CA GLU A 52 61.89 -21.83 -23.35
C GLU A 52 61.32 -23.26 -23.56
N THR A 53 60.07 -23.39 -24.04
CA THR A 53 59.57 -24.47 -24.97
C THR A 53 58.10 -24.24 -25.36
N GLU A 54 57.78 -24.13 -26.65
CA GLU A 54 56.44 -24.38 -27.23
C GLU A 54 56.31 -25.85 -27.66
N PRO A 55 55.08 -26.36 -27.84
CA PRO A 55 54.83 -27.21 -29.02
C PRO A 55 53.57 -26.88 -29.83
N ASP A 56 53.53 -27.43 -31.05
CA ASP A 56 52.62 -27.10 -32.16
C ASP A 56 51.26 -27.85 -32.15
N ARG A 57 50.41 -27.52 -33.13
CA ARG A 57 49.00 -27.96 -33.38
C ARG A 57 48.65 -29.42 -33.11
N SER A 58 47.34 -29.66 -32.93
CA SER A 58 46.61 -30.70 -33.70
C SER A 58 45.12 -30.38 -33.84
N GLU A 59 44.59 -30.40 -35.07
CA GLU A 59 43.16 -30.47 -35.39
C GLU A 59 42.71 -31.95 -35.44
N THR A 60 41.45 -32.28 -35.10
CA THR A 60 40.70 -33.46 -35.59
C THR A 60 39.24 -33.44 -35.09
N GLU A 61 38.26 -33.32 -36.00
CA GLU A 61 36.90 -33.85 -35.80
C GLU A 61 36.85 -35.36 -36.14
N PRO A 62 35.84 -36.10 -35.65
CA PRO A 62 35.11 -36.94 -36.60
C PRO A 62 33.58 -37.02 -36.39
N ASP A 63 32.87 -36.52 -37.40
CA ASP A 63 31.70 -37.08 -38.10
C ASP A 63 30.73 -38.07 -37.38
N ARG A 64 29.46 -37.62 -37.30
CA ARG A 64 28.17 -38.35 -37.39
C ARG A 64 28.04 -39.83 -36.96
N GLY A 65 27.03 -40.09 -36.12
CA GLY A 65 26.44 -41.44 -35.91
C GLY A 65 24.93 -41.41 -35.65
N ASP A 66 24.13 -41.44 -36.72
CA ASP A 66 22.66 -41.61 -36.65
C ASP A 66 22.26 -43.07 -36.33
N ARG A 67 21.32 -43.28 -35.38
CA ARG A 67 20.14 -44.18 -35.52
C ARG A 67 19.23 -44.27 -34.29
N THR A 68 17.97 -43.88 -34.52
CA THR A 68 16.71 -44.58 -34.18
C THR A 68 16.68 -45.74 -33.16
N ALA A 69 15.71 -45.68 -32.22
CA ALA A 69 14.67 -46.67 -31.88
C ALA A 69 14.99 -48.21 -31.94
N SER A 70 14.50 -49.07 -31.03
CA SER A 70 13.54 -48.92 -29.91
C SER A 70 13.45 -50.24 -29.10
N ASP A 71 12.69 -50.24 -27.99
CA ASP A 71 11.58 -51.19 -27.70
C ASP A 71 11.56 -51.87 -26.29
N THR A 72 10.34 -51.90 -25.73
CA THR A 72 9.71 -52.78 -24.70
C THR A 72 10.46 -53.23 -23.43
N GLY A 73 9.79 -53.05 -22.29
CA GLY A 73 10.17 -53.58 -20.97
C GLY A 73 9.03 -53.58 -19.94
N GLU A 74 7.85 -54.10 -20.30
CA GLU A 74 6.63 -54.06 -19.45
C GLU A 74 6.59 -55.19 -18.40
N SER A 75 6.15 -54.89 -17.17
CA SER A 75 5.76 -55.89 -16.15
C SER A 75 4.89 -55.27 -15.03
N THR A 76 3.66 -55.78 -14.87
CA THR A 76 2.76 -55.53 -13.71
C THR A 76 2.87 -56.72 -12.73
N SER A 77 2.32 -56.76 -11.51
CA SER A 77 1.32 -55.97 -10.74
C SER A 77 1.44 -56.41 -9.24
N PRO A 78 0.62 -55.97 -8.25
CA PRO A 78 -0.42 -54.92 -8.22
C PRO A 78 -0.41 -54.02 -6.95
N GLY A 79 -1.35 -53.06 -6.88
CA GLY A 79 -2.02 -52.67 -5.62
C GLY A 79 -1.65 -51.30 -5.02
N ASP A 80 -2.55 -50.32 -5.18
CA ASP A 80 -3.44 -49.88 -4.08
C ASP A 80 -4.69 -49.23 -4.68
N GLU A 81 -5.70 -48.92 -3.86
CA GLU A 81 -7.10 -48.73 -4.31
C GLU A 81 -7.48 -47.29 -4.72
N ASP A 82 -8.52 -47.19 -5.55
CA ASP A 82 -9.04 -45.93 -6.11
C ASP A 82 -9.73 -45.07 -5.03
N VAL A 83 -9.31 -43.81 -4.92
CA VAL A 83 -9.77 -42.85 -3.90
C VAL A 83 -10.59 -41.69 -4.50
N PHE A 84 -10.89 -41.69 -5.81
CA PHE A 84 -11.46 -40.53 -6.51
C PHE A 84 -12.81 -40.77 -7.20
N SER A 85 -13.32 -42.02 -7.25
CA SER A 85 -14.64 -42.36 -7.82
C SER A 85 -15.86 -41.93 -6.98
N GLU A 86 -15.66 -41.23 -5.84
CA GLU A 86 -16.76 -40.61 -5.09
C GLU A 86 -17.10 -39.17 -5.51
N GLU A 87 -16.18 -38.40 -6.13
CA GLU A 87 -16.44 -36.97 -6.43
C GLU A 87 -17.44 -36.75 -7.59
N GLU A 88 -17.43 -37.62 -8.61
CA GLU A 88 -18.34 -37.49 -9.76
C GLU A 88 -19.82 -37.58 -9.35
N GLN A 89 -20.13 -38.43 -8.36
CA GLN A 89 -21.49 -38.66 -7.86
C GLN A 89 -22.11 -37.41 -7.18
N TRP A 90 -21.27 -36.47 -6.72
CA TRP A 90 -21.74 -35.20 -6.15
C TRP A 90 -22.03 -34.12 -7.21
N ARG A 91 -21.51 -34.27 -8.44
CA ARG A 91 -21.73 -33.30 -9.53
C ARG A 91 -23.07 -33.49 -10.26
N GLU A 92 -23.68 -34.67 -10.24
CA GLU A 92 -24.95 -34.94 -10.94
C GLU A 92 -26.22 -34.45 -10.17
N GLN A 93 -26.12 -34.08 -8.89
CA GLN A 93 -27.30 -33.82 -8.03
C GLN A 93 -27.44 -32.38 -7.51
N LYS A 94 -27.15 -31.37 -8.34
CA LYS A 94 -27.56 -29.96 -8.10
C LYS A 94 -28.12 -29.24 -9.33
N SER A 95 -29.16 -29.80 -9.94
CA SER A 95 -30.05 -29.04 -10.81
C SER A 95 -30.96 -28.13 -9.97
N ILE A 96 -30.80 -26.82 -10.10
CA ILE A 96 -31.68 -25.83 -9.45
C ILE A 96 -32.99 -25.75 -10.24
N PRO A 97 -34.18 -25.92 -9.63
CA PRO A 97 -35.44 -25.74 -10.34
C PRO A 97 -35.61 -24.28 -10.82
N ALA A 98 -35.89 -24.09 -12.10
CA ALA A 98 -36.21 -22.78 -12.64
C ALA A 98 -37.56 -22.31 -12.07
N LEU A 99 -37.57 -21.15 -11.39
CA LEU A 99 -38.78 -20.51 -10.92
C LEU A 99 -39.45 -19.73 -12.07
N ASP A 100 -40.32 -20.42 -12.79
CA ASP A 100 -41.22 -19.86 -13.80
C ASP A 100 -42.29 -18.98 -13.12
N PRO A 101 -42.35 -17.66 -13.40
CA PRO A 101 -43.15 -16.72 -12.60
C PRO A 101 -44.67 -16.77 -12.83
N GLU A 102 -45.19 -17.51 -13.82
CA GLU A 102 -46.61 -17.42 -14.22
C GLU A 102 -47.59 -18.42 -13.55
N GLN A 103 -47.15 -19.24 -12.58
CA GLN A 103 -48.01 -20.30 -11.98
C GLN A 103 -48.34 -20.17 -10.48
N ALA A 104 -48.48 -18.94 -9.96
CA ALA A 104 -48.99 -18.70 -8.60
C ALA A 104 -50.54 -18.67 -8.55
N SER A 105 -51.18 -19.76 -8.10
CA SER A 105 -52.64 -19.83 -7.82
C SER A 105 -52.98 -19.79 -6.32
N PRO A 106 -54.15 -19.28 -5.91
CA PRO A 106 -54.42 -18.86 -4.52
C PRO A 106 -54.85 -19.99 -3.55
N PRO A 107 -54.64 -19.83 -2.23
CA PRO A 107 -54.97 -20.83 -1.21
C PRO A 107 -56.49 -20.90 -0.86
N PRO A 108 -56.97 -22.04 -0.33
CA PRO A 108 -58.41 -22.32 -0.12
C PRO A 108 -58.95 -21.95 1.28
N ASN A 109 -60.26 -22.15 1.47
CA ASN A 109 -61.05 -21.77 2.66
C ASN A 109 -61.72 -22.99 3.35
N ARG A 110 -62.03 -22.84 4.66
CA ARG A 110 -62.65 -23.73 5.68
C ARG A 110 -61.65 -24.46 6.60
N GLY A 111 -61.81 -24.49 7.93
CA GLY A 111 -62.74 -23.76 8.82
C GLY A 111 -63.16 -24.52 10.10
N ARG A 112 -63.69 -23.80 11.11
CA ARG A 112 -64.22 -24.28 12.44
C ARG A 112 -63.12 -24.80 13.43
N GLU A 113 -63.23 -24.77 14.77
CA GLU A 113 -64.15 -24.23 15.82
C GLU A 113 -63.46 -24.41 17.21
N SER A 114 -63.80 -23.80 18.37
CA SER A 114 -64.74 -22.72 18.78
C SER A 114 -64.38 -22.18 20.20
N GLY A 115 -64.98 -21.06 20.63
CA GLY A 115 -64.89 -20.47 21.99
C GLY A 115 -64.36 -19.01 21.99
N ALA A 116 -65.08 -17.95 22.39
CA ALA A 116 -65.76 -17.61 23.67
C ALA A 116 -64.80 -16.97 24.72
N THR A 117 -64.98 -15.75 25.26
CA THR A 117 -66.09 -14.74 25.18
C THR A 117 -65.65 -13.27 25.48
N ASN A 118 -66.35 -12.30 24.84
CA ASN A 118 -66.73 -10.93 25.28
C ASN A 118 -65.68 -9.82 25.54
N GLY A 119 -66.14 -8.55 25.48
CA GLY A 119 -65.35 -7.31 25.67
C GLY A 119 -65.27 -6.38 24.44
N ASP A 120 -66.34 -6.21 23.65
CA ASP A 120 -67.36 -5.14 23.80
C ASP A 120 -66.90 -3.72 23.40
N GLN A 121 -67.39 -3.23 22.25
CA GLN A 121 -67.20 -1.85 21.78
C GLN A 121 -68.32 -1.44 20.78
N GLU A 122 -69.20 -0.52 21.17
CA GLU A 122 -70.26 0.04 20.31
C GLU A 122 -69.74 1.33 19.64
N ARG A 123 -69.77 1.50 18.31
CA ARG A 123 -70.91 1.57 17.37
C ARG A 123 -71.85 2.77 17.56
N SER A 124 -71.42 3.92 17.06
CA SER A 124 -72.34 5.01 16.68
C SER A 124 -73.22 4.60 15.49
N VAL A 125 -74.54 4.74 15.61
CA VAL A 125 -75.49 4.67 14.47
C VAL A 125 -76.63 5.67 14.71
N GLU A 126 -76.66 6.78 13.96
CA GLU A 126 -77.89 7.54 13.73
C GLU A 126 -78.63 6.87 12.55
N PRO A 127 -79.97 6.78 12.59
CA PRO A 127 -80.71 7.69 11.71
C PRO A 127 -82.00 8.24 12.34
N ARG A 128 -82.52 9.30 11.73
CA ARG A 128 -83.73 10.02 12.14
C ARG A 128 -85.01 9.43 11.53
N SER A 129 -86.12 9.86 12.11
CA SER A 129 -87.44 9.97 11.47
C SER A 129 -88.18 8.68 11.10
N THR A 130 -89.08 8.25 11.99
CA THR A 130 -90.40 7.77 11.58
C THR A 130 -91.49 8.60 12.25
N GLU A 131 -92.47 9.01 11.46
CA GLU A 131 -93.62 9.81 11.90
C GLU A 131 -94.74 8.92 12.47
N GLN A 132 -95.89 9.56 12.74
CA GLN A 132 -97.21 8.96 12.98
C GLN A 132 -97.47 8.42 14.39
N ARG A 133 -98.23 9.21 15.16
CA ARG A 133 -99.14 8.66 16.17
C ARG A 133 -100.51 9.33 16.08
N SER A 134 -101.43 8.64 15.40
CA SER A 134 -102.85 9.02 15.33
C SER A 134 -103.54 8.81 16.68
N SER A 135 -104.46 9.70 17.05
CA SER A 135 -105.77 9.31 17.61
C SER A 135 -106.67 10.51 17.89
N ASN A 136 -107.80 10.59 17.18
CA ASN A 136 -108.93 11.45 17.56
C ASN A 136 -109.96 10.61 18.34
N ARG A 137 -110.15 10.88 19.64
CA ARG A 137 -111.41 10.57 20.34
C ARG A 137 -111.64 11.53 21.51
N ALA A 138 -112.85 12.08 21.61
CA ALA A 138 -113.15 13.20 22.49
C ALA A 138 -113.75 12.79 23.85
N ALA A 139 -113.52 13.63 24.86
CA ALA A 139 -114.33 13.78 26.07
C ALA A 139 -114.17 15.23 26.61
N VAL A 140 -115.08 15.69 27.47
CA VAL A 140 -115.19 17.11 27.92
C VAL A 140 -115.40 17.18 29.44
N ALA A 141 -114.66 18.05 30.16
CA ALA A 141 -115.18 18.93 31.24
C ALA A 141 -114.12 19.74 32.04
N GLN A 142 -114.33 21.07 32.09
CA GLN A 142 -114.26 21.96 33.27
C GLN A 142 -113.06 21.98 34.27
N ARG A 143 -112.17 22.97 34.04
CA ARG A 143 -111.86 24.15 34.91
C ARG A 143 -111.54 24.02 36.43
N SER A 144 -110.57 24.89 36.81
CA SER A 144 -110.20 25.38 38.17
C SER A 144 -109.37 24.43 39.03
N SER A 145 -108.52 24.88 39.97
CA SER A 145 -108.31 26.25 40.51
C SER A 145 -106.82 26.67 40.55
N SER A 146 -106.42 27.70 41.31
CA SER A 146 -105.16 28.44 41.07
C SER A 146 -104.52 29.10 42.32
N ARG A 147 -103.27 29.58 42.17
CA ARG A 147 -102.54 30.56 43.02
C ARG A 147 -101.70 30.07 44.21
N GLY A 148 -101.39 28.78 44.30
CA GLY A 148 -100.31 28.29 45.20
C GLY A 148 -98.89 28.37 44.61
N SER A 149 -98.73 28.33 43.28
CA SER A 149 -97.44 28.03 42.62
C SER A 149 -96.64 29.24 42.12
N ALA A 150 -97.05 30.47 42.39
CA ALA A 150 -96.46 31.65 41.73
C ALA A 150 -95.00 31.90 42.16
N GLY A 151 -94.71 31.93 43.47
CA GLY A 151 -93.34 32.04 44.00
C GLY A 151 -92.46 30.88 43.51
N GLN A 152 -92.88 29.65 43.80
CA GLN A 152 -92.15 28.45 43.35
C GLN A 152 -91.93 28.34 41.84
N SER A 153 -92.70 29.06 41.01
CA SER A 153 -92.45 29.15 39.57
C SER A 153 -91.42 30.22 39.22
N ALA A 154 -91.37 31.34 39.94
CA ALA A 154 -90.32 32.34 39.82
C ALA A 154 -88.97 31.79 40.34
N GLU A 155 -88.95 31.18 41.52
CA GLU A 155 -87.75 30.56 42.11
C GLU A 155 -87.20 29.41 41.25
N ARG A 156 -88.06 28.63 40.58
CA ARG A 156 -87.64 27.63 39.59
C ARG A 156 -87.21 28.26 38.26
N SER A 157 -87.71 29.44 37.90
CA SER A 157 -87.28 30.14 36.69
C SER A 157 -85.91 30.79 36.87
N THR A 158 -85.62 31.37 38.04
CA THR A 158 -84.28 31.90 38.35
C THR A 158 -83.26 30.77 38.41
N ALA A 159 -83.52 29.70 39.17
CA ALA A 159 -82.62 28.56 39.22
C ALA A 159 -82.36 27.91 37.85
N ARG A 160 -83.33 27.98 36.92
CA ARG A 160 -83.15 27.52 35.53
C ARG A 160 -82.40 28.52 34.65
N ILE A 161 -82.45 29.82 34.95
CA ILE A 161 -81.59 30.83 34.30
C ILE A 161 -80.16 30.62 34.77
N ASP A 162 -79.92 30.51 36.08
CA ASP A 162 -78.59 30.26 36.66
C ASP A 162 -77.95 28.98 36.08
N GLU A 163 -78.73 27.90 35.93
CA GLU A 163 -78.32 26.64 35.28
C GLU A 163 -77.98 26.83 33.78
N LEU A 164 -78.74 27.66 33.06
CA LEU A 164 -78.53 27.93 31.64
C LEU A 164 -77.35 28.89 31.40
N GLU A 165 -77.10 29.84 32.29
CA GLU A 165 -75.95 30.75 32.23
C GLU A 165 -74.65 29.98 32.52
N SER A 166 -74.63 29.12 33.54
CA SER A 166 -73.48 28.23 33.80
C SER A 166 -73.23 27.23 32.67
N ALA A 167 -74.28 26.69 32.05
CA ALA A 167 -74.16 25.83 30.87
C ALA A 167 -73.67 26.59 29.61
N LEU A 168 -74.05 27.87 29.46
CA LEU A 168 -73.56 28.74 28.39
C LEU A 168 -72.09 29.10 28.57
N GLU A 169 -71.67 29.39 29.81
CA GLU A 169 -70.28 29.68 30.17
C GLU A 169 -69.38 28.46 29.89
N THR A 170 -69.76 27.28 30.39
CA THR A 170 -69.07 26.01 30.11
C THR A 170 -69.01 25.70 28.60
N ALA A 171 -70.08 26.01 27.84
CA ALA A 171 -70.10 25.83 26.38
C ALA A 171 -69.21 26.82 25.63
N ASN A 172 -69.03 28.05 26.14
CA ASN A 172 -68.08 29.02 25.60
C ASN A 172 -66.63 28.62 25.89
N GLU A 173 -66.32 28.20 27.11
CA GLU A 173 -65.00 27.67 27.48
C GLU A 173 -64.63 26.46 26.59
N ALA A 174 -65.56 25.53 26.39
CA ALA A 174 -65.37 24.39 25.50
C ALA A 174 -65.18 24.81 24.03
N ARG A 175 -65.90 25.83 23.56
CA ARG A 175 -65.73 26.39 22.20
C ARG A 175 -64.36 27.05 22.04
N GLU A 176 -63.92 27.86 23.00
CA GLU A 176 -62.61 28.54 22.95
C GLU A 176 -61.45 27.54 23.02
N SER A 177 -61.58 26.48 23.82
CA SER A 177 -60.64 25.36 23.85
C SER A 177 -60.56 24.62 22.50
N LEU A 178 -61.71 24.36 21.85
CA LEU A 178 -61.75 23.74 20.52
C LEU A 178 -61.24 24.66 19.40
N GLU A 179 -61.43 25.97 19.51
CA GLU A 179 -60.89 26.94 18.56
C GLU A 179 -59.36 27.06 18.69
N ALA A 180 -58.82 27.03 19.92
CA ALA A 180 -57.37 26.96 20.16
C ALA A 180 -56.74 25.64 19.65
N GLU A 181 -57.39 24.50 19.89
CA GLU A 181 -56.89 23.20 19.41
C GLU A 181 -56.97 23.09 17.88
N ARG A 182 -58.02 23.64 17.24
CA ARG A 182 -58.09 23.79 15.78
C ARG A 182 -56.90 24.58 15.24
N ASP A 183 -56.57 25.71 15.86
CA ASP A 183 -55.52 26.61 15.37
C ASP A 183 -54.12 26.01 15.61
N ARG A 184 -53.94 25.23 16.68
CA ARG A 184 -52.77 24.38 16.89
C ARG A 184 -52.62 23.35 15.78
N LEU A 185 -53.65 22.55 15.52
CA LEU A 185 -53.63 21.50 14.49
C LEU A 185 -53.51 22.08 13.07
N ALA A 186 -53.95 23.31 12.85
CA ALA A 186 -53.72 24.02 11.58
C ALA A 186 -52.25 24.41 11.40
N ALA A 187 -51.58 24.89 12.46
CA ALA A 187 -50.15 25.19 12.42
C ALA A 187 -49.30 23.91 12.25
N GLU A 188 -49.60 22.85 13.01
CA GLU A 188 -48.91 21.55 12.91
C GLU A 188 -49.06 20.92 11.51
N ARG A 189 -50.24 21.06 10.88
CA ARG A 189 -50.44 20.68 9.47
C ARG A 189 -49.55 21.47 8.52
N ASP A 190 -49.43 22.77 8.71
CA ASP A 190 -48.69 23.65 7.79
C ASP A 190 -47.16 23.51 7.98
N GLU A 191 -46.71 23.18 9.19
CA GLU A 191 -45.33 22.75 9.49
C GLU A 191 -45.00 21.43 8.78
N ILE A 192 -45.81 20.38 8.96
CA ILE A 192 -45.66 19.08 8.28
C ILE A 192 -45.76 19.21 6.74
N ALA A 193 -46.57 20.16 6.23
CA ALA A 193 -46.64 20.44 4.80
C ALA A 193 -45.34 21.07 4.28
N GLY A 194 -44.71 21.95 5.07
CA GLY A 194 -43.40 22.52 4.76
C GLY A 194 -42.29 21.46 4.77
N GLU A 195 -42.22 20.63 5.83
CA GLU A 195 -41.27 19.51 5.91
C GLU A 195 -41.40 18.56 4.72
N ARG A 196 -42.64 18.20 4.33
CA ARG A 196 -42.90 17.35 3.16
C ARG A 196 -42.33 17.95 1.87
N ASP A 197 -42.52 19.25 1.67
CA ASP A 197 -42.09 19.91 0.44
C ASP A 197 -40.57 20.11 0.40
N GLU A 198 -39.92 20.36 1.54
CA GLU A 198 -38.45 20.33 1.68
C GLU A 198 -37.88 18.92 1.41
N PHE A 199 -38.51 17.86 1.94
CA PHE A 199 -38.11 16.49 1.62
C PHE A 199 -38.36 16.10 0.16
N ALA A 200 -39.34 16.70 -0.52
CA ALA A 200 -39.57 16.47 -1.95
C ALA A 200 -38.47 17.11 -2.81
N ASP A 201 -38.14 18.38 -2.55
CA ASP A 201 -37.03 19.08 -3.23
C ASP A 201 -35.68 18.37 -3.01
N GLU A 202 -35.45 17.82 -1.80
CA GLU A 202 -34.24 17.02 -1.48
C GLU A 202 -34.22 15.67 -2.21
N ILE A 203 -35.36 15.00 -2.38
CA ILE A 203 -35.46 13.76 -3.18
C ILE A 203 -35.15 14.05 -4.66
N ASP A 204 -35.77 15.08 -5.26
CA ASP A 204 -35.53 15.47 -6.65
C ASP A 204 -34.04 15.83 -6.89
N ARG A 205 -33.39 16.47 -5.91
CA ARG A 205 -31.94 16.74 -5.93
C ARG A 205 -31.12 15.45 -5.90
N LEU A 206 -31.40 14.55 -4.96
CA LEU A 206 -30.66 13.29 -4.79
C LEU A 206 -30.87 12.33 -5.98
N GLU A 207 -32.06 12.28 -6.58
CA GLU A 207 -32.30 11.51 -7.80
C GLU A 207 -31.50 12.07 -9.00
N SER A 208 -31.39 13.41 -9.10
CA SER A 208 -30.59 14.09 -10.13
C SER A 208 -29.08 13.82 -9.98
N GLU A 209 -28.56 13.89 -8.75
CA GLU A 209 -27.18 13.50 -8.42
C GLU A 209 -26.94 12.00 -8.71
N MET A 210 -27.91 11.14 -8.40
CA MET A 210 -27.82 9.71 -8.68
C MET A 210 -27.88 9.39 -10.18
N SER A 211 -28.61 10.15 -11.00
CA SER A 211 -28.54 10.01 -12.47
C SER A 211 -27.15 10.38 -12.97
N THR A 212 -26.63 11.54 -12.54
CA THR A 212 -25.30 12.03 -12.90
C THR A 212 -24.22 10.99 -12.57
N LEU A 213 -24.20 10.47 -11.35
CA LEU A 213 -23.23 9.45 -10.92
C LEU A 213 -23.38 8.10 -11.66
N ARG A 214 -24.59 7.72 -12.09
CA ARG A 214 -24.79 6.54 -12.95
C ARG A 214 -24.22 6.77 -14.35
N GLU A 215 -24.47 7.93 -14.94
CA GLU A 215 -23.97 8.32 -16.26
C GLU A 215 -22.44 8.44 -16.28
N GLU A 216 -21.83 8.98 -15.22
CA GLU A 216 -20.37 9.02 -15.06
C GLU A 216 -19.77 7.64 -14.86
N ARG A 217 -20.37 6.79 -14.01
CA ARG A 217 -19.95 5.38 -13.85
C ARG A 217 -19.99 4.62 -15.17
N ASP A 218 -21.04 4.80 -15.96
CA ASP A 218 -21.20 4.05 -17.21
C ASP A 218 -20.29 4.60 -18.32
N ARG A 219 -20.04 5.92 -18.37
CA ARG A 219 -18.97 6.51 -19.18
C ARG A 219 -17.59 5.96 -18.82
N LEU A 220 -17.23 5.94 -17.53
CA LEU A 220 -15.95 5.41 -17.06
C LEU A 220 -15.81 3.90 -17.33
N ARG A 221 -16.91 3.15 -17.26
CA ARG A 221 -16.93 1.72 -17.65
C ARG A 221 -16.74 1.54 -19.16
N GLU A 222 -17.37 2.36 -19.99
CA GLU A 222 -17.18 2.34 -21.46
C GLU A 222 -15.77 2.76 -21.85
N GLU A 223 -15.20 3.77 -21.19
CA GLU A 223 -13.81 4.20 -21.36
C GLU A 223 -12.82 3.10 -20.94
N LEU A 224 -13.01 2.47 -19.77
CA LEU A 224 -12.18 1.38 -19.30
C LEU A 224 -12.31 0.11 -20.16
N SER A 225 -13.50 -0.18 -20.70
CA SER A 225 -13.64 -1.20 -21.75
C SER A 225 -12.84 -0.80 -22.98
N SER A 226 -13.05 0.40 -23.51
CA SER A 226 -12.39 0.83 -24.74
C SER A 226 -10.87 0.96 -24.61
N VAL A 227 -10.32 1.16 -23.40
CA VAL A 227 -8.87 1.03 -23.12
C VAL A 227 -8.45 -0.45 -23.14
N ARG A 228 -9.21 -1.34 -22.49
CA ARG A 228 -9.00 -2.80 -22.52
C ARG A 228 -9.07 -3.38 -23.94
N ASP A 229 -10.03 -2.94 -24.73
CA ASP A 229 -10.24 -3.36 -26.13
C ASP A 229 -9.20 -2.77 -27.10
N ARG A 230 -8.34 -1.85 -26.62
CA ARG A 230 -7.18 -1.28 -27.34
C ARG A 230 -5.85 -1.86 -26.85
N LEU A 231 -5.78 -2.37 -25.63
CA LEU A 231 -4.71 -3.26 -25.20
C LEU A 231 -4.86 -4.58 -25.99
N PRO A 232 -3.76 -5.19 -26.45
CA PRO A 232 -3.84 -6.54 -27.02
C PRO A 232 -4.36 -7.50 -25.94
N GLU A 233 -5.27 -8.41 -26.31
CA GLU A 233 -5.58 -9.53 -25.43
C GLU A 233 -4.29 -10.32 -25.17
N SER A 234 -4.00 -10.61 -23.89
CA SER A 234 -2.78 -11.29 -23.49
C SER A 234 -2.81 -12.78 -23.86
N ASP A 235 -2.57 -13.08 -25.14
CA ASP A 235 -2.36 -14.42 -25.71
C ASP A 235 -1.26 -15.22 -24.98
N ARG A 236 -0.47 -14.56 -24.12
CA ARG A 236 0.61 -15.14 -23.32
C ARG A 236 0.52 -14.63 -21.89
N SER A 237 0.62 -15.57 -20.95
CA SER A 237 0.79 -15.30 -19.53
C SER A 237 1.99 -16.05 -18.97
N LEU A 238 2.65 -15.45 -17.99
CA LEU A 238 3.69 -16.07 -17.17
C LEU A 238 3.30 -16.03 -15.68
N THR A 239 3.90 -16.91 -14.88
CA THR A 239 3.84 -16.79 -13.41
C THR A 239 4.73 -15.64 -12.93
N ALA A 240 4.47 -15.14 -11.71
CA ALA A 240 5.31 -14.13 -11.07
C ALA A 240 6.78 -14.60 -10.89
N ALA A 241 7.03 -15.90 -10.75
CA ALA A 241 8.37 -16.46 -10.64
C ALA A 241 9.13 -16.43 -11.98
N GLU A 242 8.53 -16.95 -13.05
CA GLU A 242 9.13 -16.95 -14.40
C GLU A 242 9.36 -15.53 -14.93
N ALA A 243 8.42 -14.62 -14.65
CA ALA A 243 8.56 -13.21 -15.00
C ALA A 243 9.71 -12.52 -14.25
N ARG A 244 9.94 -12.88 -12.97
CA ARG A 244 11.07 -12.40 -12.16
C ARG A 244 12.40 -12.96 -12.67
N GLU A 245 12.57 -14.29 -12.70
CA GLU A 245 13.82 -14.97 -13.12
C GLU A 245 14.24 -14.60 -14.56
N GLY A 246 13.27 -14.37 -15.45
CA GLY A 246 13.54 -13.93 -16.82
C GLY A 246 13.87 -12.45 -16.99
N THR A 247 13.87 -11.63 -15.93
CA THR A 247 14.07 -10.18 -15.98
C THR A 247 15.42 -9.73 -15.41
N ASN A 248 16.10 -8.84 -16.13
CA ASN A 248 17.31 -8.17 -15.66
C ASN A 248 17.11 -6.64 -15.73
N LEU A 249 17.49 -5.93 -14.68
CA LEU A 249 17.41 -4.46 -14.60
C LEU A 249 18.78 -3.85 -14.89
N PHE A 250 18.81 -2.69 -15.54
CA PHE A 250 20.03 -2.00 -15.96
C PHE A 250 19.99 -0.51 -15.62
N VAL A 251 21.07 -0.01 -15.01
CA VAL A 251 21.21 1.41 -14.67
C VAL A 251 21.75 2.16 -15.88
N ARG A 252 20.97 3.10 -16.40
CA ARG A 252 21.22 3.82 -17.65
C ARG A 252 20.97 5.32 -17.45
N TYR A 253 21.42 6.12 -18.41
CA TYR A 253 21.32 7.58 -18.38
C TYR A 253 20.76 8.10 -19.70
N ASP A 254 19.72 8.92 -19.61
CA ASP A 254 19.01 9.56 -20.72
C ASP A 254 19.96 10.44 -21.57
N SER A 255 20.79 11.22 -20.87
CA SER A 255 21.81 12.10 -21.44
C SER A 255 23.20 11.82 -20.86
N LYS A 256 24.20 11.78 -21.75
CA LYS A 256 25.63 11.68 -21.40
C LYS A 256 26.22 12.95 -20.75
N GLY A 257 25.41 13.98 -20.55
CA GLY A 257 25.78 15.21 -19.86
C GLY A 257 24.73 15.69 -18.85
N GLY A 258 23.82 14.80 -18.45
CA GLY A 258 23.02 14.98 -17.23
C GLY A 258 23.75 14.35 -16.03
N ALA A 259 23.15 14.48 -14.84
CA ALA A 259 23.70 13.96 -13.59
C ALA A 259 23.84 12.42 -13.59
N THR A 260 24.87 11.91 -12.91
CA THR A 260 25.17 10.49 -12.76
C THR A 260 25.35 10.08 -11.30
N LEU A 261 25.40 8.76 -11.03
CA LEU A 261 25.75 8.24 -9.71
C LEU A 261 27.14 8.67 -9.25
N GLU A 262 28.09 8.88 -10.17
CA GLU A 262 29.43 9.38 -9.86
C GLU A 262 29.37 10.85 -9.40
N ASP A 263 28.57 11.68 -10.05
CA ASP A 263 28.30 13.07 -9.59
C ASP A 263 27.60 13.10 -8.22
N ALA A 264 26.68 12.14 -7.96
CA ALA A 264 25.94 12.05 -6.70
C ALA A 264 26.84 11.59 -5.53
N HIS A 265 27.72 10.60 -5.78
CA HIS A 265 28.77 10.15 -4.87
C HIS A 265 29.75 11.28 -4.51
N ASP A 266 30.15 12.09 -5.49
CA ASP A 266 31.05 13.23 -5.29
C ASP A 266 30.35 14.47 -4.69
N GLY A 267 29.03 14.40 -4.46
CA GLY A 267 28.23 15.50 -3.88
C GLY A 267 28.08 16.71 -4.82
N ALA A 268 28.15 16.50 -6.12
CA ALA A 268 28.11 17.55 -7.15
C ALA A 268 26.69 17.84 -7.68
N VAL A 269 25.70 16.99 -7.37
CA VAL A 269 24.31 17.07 -7.85
C VAL A 269 23.30 16.74 -6.75
N GLU A 270 22.09 17.25 -6.90
CA GLU A 270 20.95 16.97 -6.00
C GLU A 270 20.14 15.75 -6.48
N ARG A 271 19.39 15.12 -5.55
CA ARG A 271 18.59 13.90 -5.78
C ARG A 271 17.66 13.96 -7.00
N ASP A 272 16.94 15.08 -7.18
CA ASP A 272 16.02 15.23 -8.30
C ASP A 272 16.75 15.41 -9.64
N ALA A 273 17.93 16.03 -9.66
CA ALA A 273 18.74 16.14 -10.88
C ALA A 273 19.28 14.78 -11.34
N LEU A 274 19.63 13.87 -10.41
CA LEU A 274 19.96 12.49 -10.73
C LEU A 274 18.75 11.78 -11.37
N ARG A 275 17.58 11.86 -10.74
CA ARG A 275 16.33 11.23 -11.20
C ARG A 275 15.87 11.72 -12.58
N GLU A 276 16.06 13.00 -12.89
CA GLU A 276 15.78 13.55 -14.22
C GLU A 276 16.58 12.84 -15.32
N ASN A 277 17.78 12.32 -15.03
CA ASN A 277 18.67 11.68 -16.01
C ASN A 277 18.75 10.14 -15.89
N LEU A 278 18.64 9.58 -14.69
CA LEU A 278 18.78 8.14 -14.44
C LEU A 278 17.56 7.37 -14.95
N ARG A 279 17.81 6.19 -15.53
CA ARG A 279 16.79 5.28 -16.05
C ARG A 279 17.10 3.86 -15.57
N ILE A 280 16.08 3.15 -15.10
CA ILE A 280 16.16 1.71 -14.80
C ILE A 280 15.47 0.99 -15.95
N GLU A 281 16.25 0.61 -16.95
CA GLU A 281 15.78 -0.19 -18.09
C GLU A 281 15.64 -1.65 -17.66
N HIS A 282 14.64 -2.36 -18.20
CA HIS A 282 14.52 -3.81 -18.05
C HIS A 282 14.89 -4.50 -19.37
N HIS A 283 15.47 -5.70 -19.29
CA HIS A 283 15.66 -6.61 -20.42
C HIS A 283 15.19 -8.00 -20.02
N THR A 284 14.50 -8.69 -20.93
CA THR A 284 13.81 -9.95 -20.65
C THR A 284 14.30 -11.08 -21.54
N SER A 285 14.22 -12.31 -21.03
CA SER A 285 14.40 -13.54 -21.84
C SER A 285 13.19 -13.88 -22.72
N PHE A 286 12.06 -13.20 -22.49
CA PHE A 286 10.76 -13.38 -23.15
C PHE A 286 10.28 -12.08 -23.83
N GLU A 287 9.36 -12.20 -24.79
CA GLU A 287 8.68 -11.04 -25.41
C GLU A 287 7.67 -10.43 -24.42
N THR A 288 7.74 -9.12 -24.21
CA THR A 288 6.91 -8.35 -23.26
C THR A 288 5.63 -7.77 -23.87
N ASP A 289 5.58 -7.62 -25.20
CA ASP A 289 4.44 -7.06 -25.93
C ASP A 289 3.15 -7.86 -25.66
N GLY A 290 2.23 -7.24 -24.91
CA GLY A 290 0.96 -7.86 -24.51
C GLY A 290 1.07 -8.94 -23.42
N LEU A 291 2.24 -9.15 -22.81
CA LEU A 291 2.43 -10.13 -21.74
C LEU A 291 1.66 -9.75 -20.47
N ALA A 292 0.88 -10.69 -19.95
CA ALA A 292 0.31 -10.60 -18.61
C ALA A 292 1.08 -11.46 -17.59
N VAL A 293 1.23 -10.95 -16.37
CA VAL A 293 1.72 -11.69 -15.21
C VAL A 293 0.61 -11.65 -14.16
N GLU A 294 0.06 -12.82 -13.83
CA GLU A 294 -1.08 -12.97 -12.89
C GLU A 294 -2.31 -12.10 -13.23
N GLY A 295 -2.46 -11.73 -14.50
CA GLY A 295 -3.56 -10.88 -15.01
C GLY A 295 -3.30 -9.37 -14.96
N ARG A 296 -2.14 -8.92 -14.47
CA ARG A 296 -1.63 -7.55 -14.64
C ARG A 296 -0.71 -7.45 -15.87
N PRO A 297 -0.59 -6.28 -16.53
CA PRO A 297 0.45 -6.05 -17.54
C PRO A 297 1.85 -6.27 -16.95
N TYR A 298 2.77 -6.87 -17.71
CA TYR A 298 4.13 -7.17 -17.24
C TYR A 298 4.86 -5.96 -16.63
N GLU A 299 4.81 -4.77 -17.25
CA GLU A 299 5.51 -3.60 -16.70
C GLU A 299 4.83 -2.99 -15.45
N GLU A 300 3.55 -3.30 -15.21
CA GLU A 300 2.84 -2.90 -14.00
C GLU A 300 3.26 -3.83 -12.87
N PHE A 301 3.17 -5.15 -13.12
CA PHE A 301 3.71 -6.19 -12.24
C PHE A 301 5.16 -5.89 -11.83
N LEU A 302 6.06 -5.61 -12.78
CA LEU A 302 7.48 -5.38 -12.50
C LEU A 302 7.73 -4.16 -11.62
N ARG A 303 6.99 -3.05 -11.83
CA ARG A 303 7.19 -1.82 -11.04
C ARG A 303 6.68 -1.95 -9.60
N ASP A 304 5.75 -2.86 -9.37
CA ASP A 304 5.19 -3.18 -8.05
C ASP A 304 6.05 -4.17 -7.23
N THR A 305 7.13 -4.76 -7.78
CA THR A 305 7.90 -5.78 -7.04
C THR A 305 9.00 -5.20 -6.15
N ILE A 306 9.31 -5.92 -5.06
CA ILE A 306 10.36 -5.56 -4.10
C ILE A 306 11.75 -5.45 -4.76
N GLU A 307 12.04 -6.28 -5.78
CA GLU A 307 13.30 -6.26 -6.52
C GLU A 307 13.50 -4.93 -7.26
N TYR A 308 12.45 -4.46 -7.95
CA TYR A 308 12.49 -3.20 -8.69
C TYR A 308 12.53 -2.01 -7.73
N GLY A 309 11.69 -2.02 -6.70
CA GLY A 309 11.68 -0.99 -5.65
C GLY A 309 13.02 -0.86 -4.94
N PHE A 310 13.63 -1.98 -4.54
CA PHE A 310 14.91 -2.00 -3.85
C PHE A 310 16.06 -1.56 -4.77
N THR A 311 16.11 -2.08 -6.01
CA THR A 311 17.09 -1.63 -7.02
C THR A 311 16.99 -0.14 -7.24
N ARG A 312 15.77 0.41 -7.26
CA ARG A 312 15.51 1.83 -7.44
C ARG A 312 15.96 2.68 -6.26
N TRP A 313 15.61 2.31 -5.03
CA TRP A 313 16.08 2.99 -3.82
C TRP A 313 17.61 2.99 -3.72
N LEU A 314 18.24 1.86 -4.01
CA LEU A 314 19.71 1.69 -3.94
C LEU A 314 20.47 2.68 -4.86
N VAL A 315 19.86 3.14 -5.96
CA VAL A 315 20.50 4.06 -6.92
C VAL A 315 19.93 5.48 -6.90
N GLU A 316 18.63 5.69 -6.64
CA GLU A 316 18.03 7.03 -6.61
C GLU A 316 18.15 7.72 -5.24
N ASP A 317 18.24 6.95 -4.14
CA ASP A 317 17.96 7.45 -2.80
C ASP A 317 19.12 7.18 -1.80
N LEU A 318 19.61 5.95 -1.71
CA LEU A 318 20.71 5.59 -0.80
C LEU A 318 22.00 6.42 -0.98
N PRO A 319 22.43 6.86 -2.19
CA PRO A 319 23.57 7.76 -2.33
C PRO A 319 23.41 9.10 -1.58
N PHE A 320 22.17 9.56 -1.40
CA PHE A 320 21.85 10.79 -0.67
C PHE A 320 21.68 10.51 0.83
N GLU A 321 21.00 9.43 1.21
CA GLU A 321 20.88 9.01 2.63
C GLU A 321 22.26 8.82 3.31
N VAL A 322 23.19 8.12 2.64
CA VAL A 322 24.57 7.94 3.14
C VAL A 322 25.34 9.27 3.18
N SER A 323 24.95 10.25 2.36
CA SER A 323 25.61 11.56 2.30
C SER A 323 25.10 12.54 3.35
N GLU A 324 23.76 12.68 3.47
CA GLU A 324 23.05 13.55 4.41
C GLU A 324 23.33 13.14 5.88
N THR A 325 23.44 11.84 6.15
CA THR A 325 23.82 11.31 7.48
C THR A 325 25.31 11.46 7.81
N GLY A 326 26.16 11.83 6.85
CA GLY A 326 27.63 11.85 7.01
C GLY A 326 28.26 10.46 7.09
N SER A 327 27.56 9.43 6.62
CA SER A 327 27.94 8.02 6.76
C SER A 327 28.94 7.52 5.72
N GLN A 328 29.29 8.32 4.71
CA GLN A 328 30.20 7.94 3.61
C GLN A 328 31.52 7.32 4.14
N SER A 329 32.05 7.87 5.24
CA SER A 329 33.32 7.39 5.82
C SER A 329 33.22 6.04 6.57
N VAL A 330 32.04 5.66 7.04
CA VAL A 330 31.79 4.41 7.79
C VAL A 330 31.12 3.33 6.94
N LEU A 331 30.41 3.70 5.87
CA LEU A 331 29.84 2.83 4.84
C LEU A 331 30.71 2.77 3.57
N ARG A 332 31.97 3.22 3.65
CA ARG A 332 32.80 3.53 2.50
C ARG A 332 32.81 2.45 1.41
N ASP A 333 32.99 1.18 1.75
CA ASP A 333 33.18 0.14 0.72
C ASP A 333 31.87 -0.12 -0.06
N LEU A 334 30.71 0.14 0.56
CA LEU A 334 29.40 0.21 -0.10
C LEU A 334 29.28 1.48 -0.93
N TYR A 335 29.60 2.65 -0.35
CA TYR A 335 29.42 3.95 -1.00
C TYR A 335 30.28 4.13 -2.26
N ASP A 336 31.57 3.82 -2.17
CA ASP A 336 32.54 3.80 -3.28
C ASP A 336 32.10 2.85 -4.42
N ALA A 337 31.16 1.92 -4.18
CA ALA A 337 30.69 0.92 -5.13
C ALA A 337 29.30 1.21 -5.74
N LEU A 338 28.54 2.19 -5.23
CA LEU A 338 27.24 2.57 -5.82
C LEU A 338 27.35 3.09 -7.27
N PRO A 339 28.36 3.90 -7.66
CA PRO A 339 28.49 4.38 -9.05
C PRO A 339 28.82 3.30 -10.09
N GLU A 340 29.36 2.15 -9.65
CA GLU A 340 29.79 1.07 -10.55
C GLU A 340 28.65 0.12 -10.96
N ILE A 341 27.46 0.24 -10.36
CA ILE A 341 26.30 -0.62 -10.69
C ILE A 341 25.91 -0.45 -12.16
N ASP A 342 26.02 -1.52 -12.95
CA ASP A 342 25.52 -1.56 -14.34
C ASP A 342 24.22 -2.37 -14.48
N ARG A 343 24.12 -3.49 -13.76
CA ARG A 343 23.01 -4.46 -13.84
C ARG A 343 22.61 -4.98 -12.46
N ALA A 344 21.31 -5.23 -12.27
CA ALA A 344 20.76 -6.08 -11.22
C ALA A 344 20.06 -7.30 -11.86
N GLU A 345 20.46 -8.50 -11.44
CA GLU A 345 19.92 -9.78 -11.93
C GLU A 345 18.91 -10.32 -10.91
N ILE A 346 17.64 -10.41 -11.30
CA ILE A 346 16.58 -10.97 -10.45
C ILE A 346 16.66 -12.50 -10.49
N GLY A 347 16.62 -13.16 -9.33
CA GLY A 347 16.94 -14.58 -9.21
C GLY A 347 18.39 -14.90 -9.62
N GLY A 348 19.29 -13.92 -9.57
CA GLY A 348 20.67 -14.03 -10.01
C GLY A 348 21.50 -15.01 -9.19
N SER A 349 22.71 -15.33 -9.67
CA SER A 349 23.65 -16.16 -8.89
C SER A 349 25.09 -15.68 -8.92
N ALA A 350 25.73 -15.65 -7.76
CA ALA A 350 27.12 -15.26 -7.59
C ALA A 350 28.03 -16.50 -7.63
N SER A 351 29.14 -16.41 -8.38
CA SER A 351 30.18 -17.45 -8.40
C SER A 351 31.07 -17.34 -7.17
N ILE A 352 31.22 -18.45 -6.43
CA ILE A 352 32.21 -18.62 -5.35
C ILE A 352 33.31 -19.60 -5.78
N ALA A 353 34.55 -19.37 -5.34
CA ALA A 353 35.74 -20.11 -5.72
C ALA A 353 36.25 -20.96 -4.55
N ILE A 354 35.80 -22.21 -4.49
CA ILE A 354 36.13 -23.15 -3.42
C ILE A 354 37.51 -23.77 -3.71
N ARG A 355 38.38 -23.79 -2.70
CA ARG A 355 39.75 -24.33 -2.81
C ARG A 355 39.95 -25.49 -1.84
N GLU A 356 39.74 -26.70 -2.32
CA GLU A 356 39.93 -27.94 -1.56
C GLU A 356 41.00 -28.82 -2.22
N GLY A 357 41.84 -29.48 -1.42
CA GLY A 357 42.90 -30.38 -1.90
C GLY A 357 44.05 -29.75 -2.70
N GLY A 358 43.91 -28.51 -3.18
CA GLY A 358 44.79 -27.84 -4.14
C GLY A 358 44.15 -27.61 -5.51
N GLU A 359 42.91 -28.03 -5.71
CA GLU A 359 42.10 -27.71 -6.88
C GLU A 359 41.18 -26.50 -6.57
N GLU A 360 40.86 -25.69 -7.57
CA GLU A 360 39.92 -24.57 -7.45
C GLU A 360 38.67 -24.90 -8.27
N THR A 361 37.54 -25.11 -7.58
CA THR A 361 36.23 -25.32 -8.19
C THR A 361 35.38 -24.06 -8.07
N ARG A 362 34.38 -23.91 -8.94
CA ARG A 362 33.41 -22.81 -8.87
C ARG A 362 32.01 -23.35 -8.64
N GLU A 363 31.35 -22.80 -7.62
CA GLU A 363 29.95 -23.06 -7.32
C GLU A 363 29.15 -21.77 -7.56
N GLN A 364 27.87 -21.90 -7.94
CA GLN A 364 26.96 -20.77 -8.11
C GLN A 364 26.00 -20.74 -6.92
N ARG A 365 25.99 -19.64 -6.15
CA ARG A 365 25.02 -19.42 -5.07
C ARG A 365 23.90 -18.49 -5.56
N PRO A 366 22.62 -18.91 -5.50
CA PRO A 366 21.49 -18.08 -5.90
C PRO A 366 21.18 -17.02 -4.83
N PHE A 367 20.60 -15.90 -5.28
CA PHE A 367 20.06 -14.81 -4.47
C PHE A 367 18.83 -14.24 -5.18
N ASP A 368 17.93 -13.60 -4.45
CA ASP A 368 16.78 -12.94 -5.07
C ASP A 368 17.20 -11.75 -5.95
N LEU A 369 18.33 -11.10 -5.60
CA LEU A 369 18.96 -10.08 -6.43
C LEU A 369 20.50 -10.14 -6.39
N VAL A 370 21.15 -10.04 -7.55
CA VAL A 370 22.62 -9.87 -7.67
C VAL A 370 22.93 -8.62 -8.48
N LEU A 371 23.55 -7.61 -7.85
CA LEU A 371 24.00 -6.41 -8.55
C LEU A 371 25.48 -6.50 -8.95
N ARG A 372 25.78 -6.07 -10.18
CA ARG A 372 27.09 -6.23 -10.81
C ARG A 372 27.62 -4.96 -11.44
N ASP A 373 28.94 -4.90 -11.51
CA ASP A 373 29.65 -3.93 -12.34
C ASP A 373 29.52 -4.22 -13.84
N ARG A 374 30.01 -3.29 -14.66
CA ARG A 374 30.07 -3.40 -16.13
C ARG A 374 30.94 -4.57 -16.63
N MET A 375 31.79 -5.13 -15.78
CA MET A 375 32.67 -6.27 -16.05
C MET A 375 32.02 -7.62 -15.65
N GLY A 376 30.86 -7.60 -14.96
CA GLY A 376 30.12 -8.77 -14.51
C GLY A 376 30.51 -9.27 -13.11
N ASN A 377 31.37 -8.57 -12.38
CA ASN A 377 31.72 -8.94 -11.01
C ASN A 377 30.58 -8.55 -10.06
N PRO A 378 30.25 -9.37 -9.04
CA PRO A 378 29.26 -8.98 -8.04
C PRO A 378 29.79 -7.83 -7.19
N LEU A 379 28.96 -6.78 -7.05
CA LEU A 379 29.14 -5.68 -6.11
C LEU A 379 28.30 -5.93 -4.86
N PHE A 380 27.04 -6.33 -5.07
CA PHE A 380 26.06 -6.55 -4.02
C PHE A 380 25.22 -7.80 -4.29
N VAL A 381 24.71 -8.42 -3.22
CA VAL A 381 23.63 -9.42 -3.29
C VAL A 381 22.54 -9.06 -2.28
N ALA A 382 21.30 -9.47 -2.55
CA ALA A 382 20.20 -9.32 -1.61
C ALA A 382 19.34 -10.60 -1.54
N ASP A 383 18.98 -10.98 -0.31
CA ASP A 383 17.86 -11.89 -0.02
C ASP A 383 16.64 -11.04 0.36
N LEU A 384 15.48 -11.33 -0.25
CA LEU A 384 14.30 -10.46 -0.26
C LEU A 384 13.07 -11.20 0.28
N ASN A 385 12.46 -10.66 1.33
CA ASN A 385 11.23 -11.19 1.92
C ASN A 385 10.03 -10.31 1.54
N ASP A 386 9.34 -10.69 0.44
CA ASP A 386 8.07 -10.13 -0.05
C ASP A 386 6.83 -10.61 0.73
N SER A 387 7.03 -11.33 1.84
CA SER A 387 5.97 -11.88 2.67
C SER A 387 5.69 -11.03 3.92
N ARG A 388 4.55 -11.31 4.55
CA ARG A 388 4.17 -10.69 5.83
C ARG A 388 4.82 -11.37 7.05
N ASP A 389 5.36 -12.58 6.86
CA ASP A 389 6.06 -13.30 7.91
C ASP A 389 7.46 -12.69 8.12
N PRO A 390 7.96 -12.63 9.36
CA PRO A 390 9.22 -11.94 9.64
C PRO A 390 10.44 -12.69 9.09
N THR A 391 11.51 -11.95 8.78
CA THR A 391 12.76 -12.56 8.31
C THR A 391 13.45 -13.27 9.47
N ALA A 392 13.47 -14.61 9.40
CA ALA A 392 13.98 -15.49 10.42
C ALA A 392 15.51 -15.57 10.48
N GLU A 393 16.03 -16.01 11.63
CA GLU A 393 17.46 -16.17 11.94
C GLU A 393 18.24 -16.92 10.85
N GLY A 394 17.79 -18.12 10.46
CA GLY A 394 18.48 -18.98 9.49
C GLY A 394 18.59 -18.40 8.08
N THR A 395 17.69 -17.48 7.68
CA THR A 395 17.82 -16.74 6.41
C THR A 395 19.02 -15.82 6.47
N LEU A 396 19.20 -15.09 7.58
CA LEU A 396 20.36 -14.21 7.74
C LEU A 396 21.67 -14.98 7.97
N GLU A 397 21.63 -16.12 8.66
CA GLU A 397 22.80 -17.02 8.75
C GLU A 397 23.28 -17.45 7.35
N SER A 398 22.34 -17.82 6.46
CA SER A 398 22.61 -18.17 5.07
C SER A 398 23.26 -17.00 4.31
N LEU A 399 22.63 -15.82 4.31
CA LEU A 399 23.17 -14.61 3.67
C LEU A 399 24.58 -14.27 4.18
N VAL A 400 24.80 -14.34 5.49
CA VAL A 400 26.08 -14.06 6.13
C VAL A 400 27.13 -15.11 5.76
N SER A 401 26.77 -16.38 5.59
CA SER A 401 27.70 -17.40 5.12
C SER A 401 28.05 -17.20 3.65
N ASN A 402 27.05 -17.11 2.76
CA ASN A 402 27.26 -16.97 1.33
C ASN A 402 28.00 -15.65 0.98
N GLY A 403 27.69 -14.55 1.69
CA GLY A 403 28.38 -13.26 1.53
C GLY A 403 29.86 -13.32 1.91
N ARG A 404 30.25 -14.15 2.90
CA ARG A 404 31.66 -14.42 3.22
C ARG A 404 32.35 -15.16 2.07
N ASP A 405 31.73 -16.21 1.54
CA ASP A 405 32.28 -17.02 0.45
C ASP A 405 32.46 -16.19 -0.84
N ILE A 406 31.50 -15.32 -1.18
CA ILE A 406 31.58 -14.38 -2.30
C ILE A 406 32.71 -13.38 -2.09
N ALA A 407 32.80 -12.78 -0.91
CA ALA A 407 33.85 -11.82 -0.56
C ALA A 407 35.26 -12.45 -0.42
N GLU A 408 35.36 -13.79 -0.31
CA GLU A 408 36.61 -14.56 -0.45
C GLU A 408 37.00 -14.83 -1.90
N SER A 409 36.03 -14.74 -2.81
CA SER A 409 36.17 -15.08 -4.23
C SER A 409 36.28 -13.85 -5.13
N ASN A 410 35.70 -12.73 -4.72
CA ASN A 410 35.55 -11.50 -5.51
C ASN A 410 35.98 -10.28 -4.66
N ASP A 411 37.05 -9.59 -5.07
CA ASP A 411 37.55 -8.39 -4.36
C ASP A 411 36.68 -7.13 -4.58
N SER A 412 35.73 -7.17 -5.52
CA SER A 412 34.74 -6.11 -5.82
C SER A 412 33.54 -6.09 -4.88
N PHE A 413 33.33 -7.16 -4.11
CA PHE A 413 32.09 -7.36 -3.37
C PHE A 413 32.05 -6.50 -2.10
N ALA A 414 31.05 -5.63 -2.05
CA ALA A 414 30.98 -4.49 -1.14
C ALA A 414 29.95 -4.65 -0.02
N ALA A 415 28.76 -5.22 -0.31
CA ALA A 415 27.72 -5.43 0.69
C ALA A 415 26.77 -6.61 0.39
N ALA A 416 26.14 -7.14 1.43
CA ALA A 416 25.06 -8.11 1.38
C ALA A 416 23.83 -7.52 2.09
N PHE A 417 22.67 -7.55 1.45
CA PHE A 417 21.44 -6.98 1.96
C PHE A 417 20.44 -8.07 2.35
N ALA A 418 19.81 -7.93 3.52
CA ALA A 418 18.56 -8.62 3.83
C ALA A 418 17.46 -7.57 3.81
N VAL A 419 16.39 -7.82 3.06
CA VAL A 419 15.29 -6.85 2.86
C VAL A 419 13.97 -7.52 3.23
N THR A 420 13.04 -6.79 3.86
CA THR A 420 11.73 -7.34 4.24
C THR A 420 10.62 -6.29 4.21
N GLU A 421 9.43 -6.66 3.73
CA GLU A 421 8.20 -5.85 3.89
C GLU A 421 7.60 -5.93 5.30
N SER A 422 8.19 -6.74 6.19
CA SER A 422 7.68 -7.03 7.53
C SER A 422 8.62 -6.50 8.62
N PHE A 423 9.38 -7.38 9.28
CA PHE A 423 10.39 -7.06 10.29
C PHE A 423 11.38 -8.22 10.45
N PHE A 424 12.53 -7.96 11.08
CA PHE A 424 13.52 -8.99 11.41
C PHE A 424 13.23 -9.67 12.75
N GLU A 425 13.33 -11.00 12.81
CA GLU A 425 13.23 -11.70 14.09
C GLU A 425 14.40 -11.37 15.03
N PRO A 426 14.23 -11.46 16.38
CA PRO A 426 15.31 -11.19 17.32
C PRO A 426 16.59 -12.02 17.08
N GLY A 427 16.46 -13.29 16.66
CA GLY A 427 17.60 -14.15 16.31
C GLY A 427 18.33 -13.69 15.04
N ALA A 428 17.62 -13.11 14.07
CA ALA A 428 18.24 -12.47 12.91
C ALA A 428 19.02 -11.22 13.33
N LEU A 429 18.49 -10.40 14.25
CA LEU A 429 19.21 -9.24 14.79
C LEU A 429 20.44 -9.64 15.63
N GLU A 430 20.36 -10.74 16.39
CA GLU A 430 21.49 -11.32 17.11
C GLU A 430 22.57 -11.85 16.14
N THR A 431 22.16 -12.57 15.09
CA THR A 431 23.03 -13.02 13.98
C THR A 431 23.70 -11.85 13.26
N ALA A 432 22.98 -10.76 12.99
CA ALA A 432 23.55 -9.55 12.38
C ALA A 432 24.64 -8.95 13.26
N SER A 433 24.35 -8.79 14.56
CA SER A 433 25.29 -8.31 15.58
C SER A 433 26.55 -9.17 15.62
N ASP A 434 26.42 -10.47 15.77
CA ASP A 434 27.57 -11.38 15.88
C ASP A 434 28.40 -11.42 14.59
N ALA A 435 27.76 -11.37 13.42
CA ALA A 435 28.43 -11.35 12.12
C ALA A 435 29.36 -10.14 11.93
N VAL A 436 28.99 -8.96 12.45
CA VAL A 436 29.75 -7.70 12.35
C VAL A 436 30.67 -7.44 13.55
N GLY A 437 30.72 -8.37 14.52
CA GLY A 437 31.59 -8.30 15.69
C GLY A 437 30.95 -7.66 16.92
N GLY A 438 29.72 -8.08 17.23
CA GLY A 438 28.86 -7.65 18.34
C GLY A 438 29.48 -7.75 19.73
N GLY A 439 30.29 -6.77 20.10
CA GLY A 439 30.83 -6.65 21.45
C GLY A 439 31.35 -5.26 21.76
N LEU A 440 31.39 -4.92 23.05
CA LEU A 440 31.80 -3.62 23.61
C LEU A 440 33.24 -3.15 23.27
N PHE A 441 33.95 -3.89 22.43
CA PHE A 441 35.31 -3.60 21.96
C PHE A 441 35.46 -3.70 20.44
N SER A 442 34.35 -3.71 19.68
CA SER A 442 34.42 -3.56 18.22
C SER A 442 35.24 -2.32 17.86
N ARG A 443 36.18 -2.51 16.95
CA ARG A 443 37.24 -1.54 16.61
C ARG A 443 37.33 -1.27 15.12
N SER A 444 36.32 -1.69 14.36
CA SER A 444 36.12 -1.25 12.98
C SER A 444 35.83 0.25 12.98
N LYS A 445 36.36 0.97 11.98
CA LYS A 445 35.90 2.32 11.62
C LYS A 445 34.75 2.26 10.59
N ARG A 446 34.17 1.08 10.41
CA ARG A 446 33.15 0.77 9.41
C ARG A 446 31.92 0.24 10.12
N ALA A 447 30.76 0.78 9.74
CA ALA A 447 29.47 0.39 10.28
C ALA A 447 29.04 -0.96 9.66
N SER A 448 28.43 -1.83 10.47
CA SER A 448 27.91 -3.15 10.06
C SER A 448 28.85 -3.97 9.16
N PHE A 449 30.14 -4.02 9.46
CA PHE A 449 31.16 -4.58 8.55
C PHE A 449 31.60 -6.00 8.93
N VAL A 450 31.16 -7.00 8.17
CA VAL A 450 31.57 -8.41 8.30
C VAL A 450 33.01 -8.57 7.82
N LYS A 451 33.91 -8.90 8.75
CA LYS A 451 35.36 -8.81 8.52
C LYS A 451 36.01 -10.18 8.26
N LEU A 452 36.60 -10.33 7.08
CA LEU A 452 37.33 -11.53 6.68
C LEU A 452 38.84 -11.40 6.95
N SER A 453 39.43 -10.24 6.65
CA SER A 453 40.88 -10.04 6.79
C SER A 453 41.23 -8.64 7.31
N ARG A 454 42.50 -8.22 7.15
CA ARG A 454 42.92 -6.84 7.44
C ARG A 454 42.48 -5.82 6.37
N LYS A 455 42.07 -6.29 5.19
CA LYS A 455 41.70 -5.46 4.03
C LYS A 455 40.40 -5.89 3.32
N ARG A 456 39.89 -7.10 3.58
CA ARG A 456 38.69 -7.67 2.94
C ARG A 456 37.60 -7.95 3.97
N GLY A 457 36.36 -7.91 3.49
CA GLY A 457 35.10 -7.94 4.25
C GLY A 457 34.07 -7.09 3.50
N TYR A 458 32.83 -7.09 3.96
CA TYR A 458 31.71 -6.43 3.29
C TYR A 458 30.76 -5.82 4.33
N HIS A 459 29.87 -4.92 3.91
CA HIS A 459 28.81 -4.39 4.76
C HIS A 459 27.60 -5.34 4.78
N LEU A 460 27.12 -5.73 5.96
CA LEU A 460 25.84 -6.43 6.12
C LEU A 460 24.76 -5.39 6.38
N CYS A 461 23.76 -5.33 5.51
CA CYS A 461 22.75 -4.28 5.52
C CYS A 461 21.37 -4.91 5.75
N LEU A 462 20.65 -4.47 6.79
CA LEU A 462 19.27 -4.88 7.05
C LEU A 462 18.35 -3.71 6.70
N VAL A 463 17.39 -3.97 5.81
CA VAL A 463 16.51 -2.95 5.23
C VAL A 463 15.05 -3.36 5.41
N GLU A 464 14.23 -2.44 5.91
CA GLU A 464 12.79 -2.63 6.06
C GLU A 464 12.06 -1.79 4.99
N ALA A 465 11.26 -2.45 4.16
CA ALA A 465 10.41 -1.82 3.15
C ALA A 465 9.06 -1.45 3.79
N ARG A 466 8.76 -0.15 3.91
CA ARG A 466 7.58 0.37 4.60
C ARG A 466 7.04 1.61 3.93
N ASP A 467 5.71 1.76 3.94
CA ASP A 467 4.96 2.91 3.42
C ASP A 467 5.33 3.32 1.97
N GLY A 468 5.81 2.36 1.16
CA GLY A 468 6.25 2.57 -0.23
C GLY A 468 7.70 3.04 -0.41
N GLY A 469 8.50 3.07 0.66
CA GLY A 469 9.94 3.31 0.63
C GLY A 469 10.74 2.19 1.32
N PHE A 470 12.05 2.34 1.35
CA PHE A 470 13.00 1.45 2.03
C PHE A 470 13.77 2.25 3.08
N HIS A 471 14.12 1.62 4.20
CA HIS A 471 14.88 2.25 5.28
C HIS A 471 15.89 1.24 5.85
N MET A 472 17.17 1.61 5.89
CA MET A 472 18.23 0.76 6.40
C MET A 472 18.35 0.90 7.92
N THR A 473 17.99 -0.16 8.65
CA THR A 473 17.97 -0.18 10.12
C THR A 473 19.25 -0.72 10.73
N VAL A 474 20.04 -1.49 9.96
CA VAL A 474 21.39 -1.89 10.35
C VAL A 474 22.34 -1.73 9.15
N PRO A 475 23.30 -0.79 9.18
CA PRO A 475 23.41 0.29 10.14
C PRO A 475 22.31 1.35 9.91
N ASP A 476 21.74 1.83 11.01
CA ASP A 476 20.76 2.92 11.10
C ASP A 476 21.22 4.18 10.33
N LEU A 477 20.38 4.68 9.41
CA LEU A 477 20.56 5.93 8.64
C LEU A 477 19.37 6.89 8.83
#